data_AF-A0A4P9Z2E0-F1
#
_entry.id   AF-A0A4P9Z2E0-F1
#
_cell.length_a   1.000
_cell.length_b   1.000
_cell.length_c   1.000
_cell.angle_alpha   90.00
_cell.angle_beta   90.00
_cell.angle_gamma   90.00
#
_symmetry.space_group_name_H-M   'P 1'
#
loop_
_entity.id
_entity.type
_entity.pdbx_description
1 polymer ?
#
loop_
_entity_poly.entity_id
_entity_poly.type
_entity_poly.pdbx_seq_one_letter_code
_entity_poly.pdbx_strand_id
1 'polypeptide(L)'
;MNQRSIAARLVTQLLKLRYTHLIRQAWQAVRMDYINHTGSNHTSASAGNDALNNTAEALIALSHDDEHFGDLVCTMVDTLPHDDPLSLAFFFHILDAAIGRWKISPDWLEVRNDHTAFSTIWSNCPITLGTWYYEVTLITSGIMQIGWSRLTGDNVFECDEGIGVGDTVYSLGYDGCRRLTWAA
;
A
#
# COMPACT_ATOMS: atom_id res chain seq x y z
N MET A 1 -38.97 -18.70 5.36
CA MET A 1 -37.74 -18.37 4.60
C MET A 1 -37.66 -16.84 4.55
N ASN A 2 -36.73 -16.22 5.29
CA ASN A 2 -36.82 -14.81 5.67
C ASN A 2 -36.27 -13.89 4.55
N GLN A 3 -37.10 -13.05 3.92
CA GLN A 3 -36.70 -12.16 2.81
C GLN A 3 -35.49 -11.26 3.14
N ARG A 4 -35.31 -10.89 4.42
CA ARG A 4 -34.15 -10.12 4.91
C ARG A 4 -32.82 -10.87 4.71
N SER A 5 -32.82 -12.19 4.76
CA SER A 5 -31.63 -13.02 4.55
C SER A 5 -31.20 -13.07 3.09
N ILE A 6 -32.15 -13.06 2.15
CA ILE A 6 -31.85 -13.09 0.71
C ILE A 6 -31.32 -11.72 0.26
N ALA A 7 -31.95 -10.64 0.72
CA ALA A 7 -31.50 -9.28 0.42
C ALA A 7 -30.07 -9.03 0.92
N ALA A 8 -29.77 -9.40 2.17
CA ALA A 8 -28.42 -9.29 2.72
C ALA A 8 -27.38 -10.07 1.89
N ARG A 9 -27.68 -11.33 1.55
CA ARG A 9 -26.81 -12.16 0.72
C ARG A 9 -26.59 -11.58 -0.68
N LEU A 10 -27.63 -11.01 -1.29
CA LEU A 10 -27.53 -10.37 -2.59
C LEU A 10 -26.65 -9.13 -2.53
N VAL A 11 -26.79 -8.31 -1.49
CA VAL A 11 -25.94 -7.12 -1.27
C VAL A 11 -24.48 -7.52 -1.12
N THR A 12 -24.16 -8.54 -0.31
CA THR A 12 -22.78 -9.06 -0.19
C THR A 12 -22.22 -9.55 -1.52
N GLN A 13 -23.03 -10.27 -2.32
CA GLN A 13 -22.58 -10.76 -3.64
C GLN A 13 -22.36 -9.62 -4.64
N LEU A 14 -23.22 -8.59 -4.63
CA LEU A 14 -23.05 -7.41 -5.48
C LEU A 14 -21.84 -6.57 -5.07
N LEU A 15 -21.56 -6.46 -3.77
CA LEU A 15 -20.36 -5.82 -3.25
C LEU A 15 -19.10 -6.57 -3.70
N LYS A 16 -19.06 -7.89 -3.54
CA LYS A 16 -17.94 -8.71 -4.04
C LYS A 16 -17.73 -8.56 -5.55
N LEU A 17 -18.81 -8.55 -6.34
CA LEU A 17 -18.72 -8.30 -7.79
C LEU A 17 -18.16 -6.91 -8.11
N ARG A 18 -18.58 -5.89 -7.36
CA ARG A 18 -18.06 -4.52 -7.51
C ARG A 18 -16.56 -4.46 -7.20
N TYR A 19 -16.11 -5.05 -6.10
CA TYR A 19 -14.69 -5.10 -5.75
C TYR A 19 -13.87 -5.83 -6.81
N THR A 20 -14.30 -7.02 -7.22
CA THR A 20 -13.62 -7.78 -8.29
C THR A 20 -13.47 -6.96 -9.57
N HIS A 21 -14.51 -6.20 -9.95
CA HIS A 21 -14.45 -5.36 -11.13
C HIS A 21 -13.42 -4.23 -11.01
N LEU A 22 -13.44 -3.50 -9.89
CA LEU A 22 -12.51 -2.40 -9.62
C LEU A 22 -11.06 -2.89 -9.52
N ILE A 23 -10.82 -3.99 -8.81
CA ILE A 23 -9.50 -4.60 -8.66
C ILE A 23 -8.95 -5.01 -10.02
N ARG A 24 -9.77 -5.66 -10.88
CA ARG A 24 -9.33 -6.03 -12.23
C ARG A 24 -8.98 -4.83 -13.10
N GLN A 25 -9.77 -3.78 -13.02
CA GLN A 25 -9.51 -2.55 -13.77
C GLN A 25 -8.20 -1.90 -13.32
N ALA A 26 -8.03 -1.68 -12.02
CA ALA A 26 -6.83 -1.07 -11.44
C ALA A 26 -5.57 -1.96 -11.56
N TRP A 27 -5.73 -3.27 -11.60
CA TRP A 27 -4.63 -4.19 -11.89
C TRP A 27 -4.18 -4.14 -13.36
N GLN A 28 -5.13 -4.25 -14.30
CA GLN A 28 -4.83 -4.21 -15.74
C GLN A 28 -4.15 -2.89 -16.13
N ALA A 29 -4.66 -1.83 -15.55
CA ALA A 29 -4.11 -0.49 -15.50
C ALA A 29 -2.60 -0.43 -15.18
N VAL A 30 -2.23 -0.78 -13.94
CA VAL A 30 -0.84 -0.76 -13.46
C VAL A 30 0.05 -1.66 -14.30
N ARG A 31 -0.45 -2.82 -14.71
CA ARG A 31 0.28 -3.75 -15.57
C ARG A 31 0.60 -3.16 -16.94
N MET A 32 -0.36 -2.45 -17.57
CA MET A 32 -0.14 -1.83 -18.88
C MET A 32 0.85 -0.67 -18.79
N ASP A 33 0.77 0.14 -17.73
CA ASP A 33 1.75 1.20 -17.48
C ASP A 33 3.15 0.63 -17.31
N TYR A 34 3.32 -0.43 -16.51
CA TYR A 34 4.61 -1.08 -16.35
C TYR A 34 5.18 -1.61 -17.68
N ILE A 35 4.35 -2.24 -18.51
CA ILE A 35 4.75 -2.74 -19.85
C ILE A 35 5.16 -1.58 -20.77
N ASN A 36 4.43 -0.46 -20.73
CA ASN A 36 4.71 0.70 -21.58
C ASN A 36 6.01 1.41 -21.18
N HIS A 37 6.30 1.53 -19.88
CA HIS A 37 7.51 2.17 -19.37
C HIS A 37 8.77 1.30 -19.54
N THR A 38 8.61 -0.03 -19.61
CA THR A 38 9.72 -0.96 -19.88
C THR A 38 9.93 -1.22 -21.40
N GLY A 39 9.05 -0.69 -22.26
CA GLY A 39 8.94 -1.07 -23.68
C GLY A 39 9.48 -0.10 -24.74
N SER A 40 9.21 1.22 -24.71
CA SER A 40 9.77 2.17 -25.71
C SER A 40 9.43 3.65 -25.46
N ASN A 41 10.23 4.53 -26.08
CA ASN A 41 10.15 6.00 -26.15
C ASN A 41 8.74 6.57 -26.41
N HIS A 42 8.36 7.57 -25.60
CA HIS A 42 7.26 8.54 -25.70
C HIS A 42 6.23 8.38 -26.84
N THR A 43 4.93 8.29 -26.51
CA THR A 43 3.91 9.36 -26.74
C THR A 43 2.50 8.92 -26.29
N SER A 44 1.74 9.91 -25.77
CA SER A 44 0.28 9.94 -25.48
C SER A 44 -0.29 9.02 -24.37
N ALA A 45 -0.49 9.55 -23.15
CA ALA A 45 -1.13 8.81 -22.05
C ALA A 45 -1.99 9.66 -21.08
N SER A 46 -2.53 10.83 -21.45
CA SER A 46 -3.27 11.67 -20.47
C SER A 46 -4.63 11.09 -20.06
N ALA A 47 -5.49 10.71 -21.02
CA ALA A 47 -6.84 10.20 -20.70
C ALA A 47 -6.86 8.79 -20.10
N GLY A 48 -5.84 7.97 -20.41
CA GLY A 48 -5.64 6.68 -19.75
C GLY A 48 -5.30 6.90 -18.29
N ASN A 49 -4.24 7.66 -18.01
CA ASN A 49 -3.77 7.96 -16.65
C ASN A 49 -4.86 8.54 -15.73
N ASP A 50 -5.77 9.35 -16.24
CA ASP A 50 -6.88 9.90 -15.43
C ASP A 50 -7.86 8.80 -14.95
N ALA A 51 -8.22 7.84 -15.81
CA ALA A 51 -9.08 6.72 -15.43
C ALA A 51 -8.36 5.71 -14.50
N LEU A 52 -7.05 5.55 -14.68
CA LEU A 52 -6.18 4.73 -13.85
C LEU A 52 -6.11 5.30 -12.43
N ASN A 53 -5.86 6.60 -12.31
CA ASN A 53 -5.79 7.29 -11.03
C ASN A 53 -7.14 7.24 -10.30
N ASN A 54 -8.25 7.44 -11.02
CA ASN A 54 -9.60 7.39 -10.46
C ASN A 54 -9.99 5.99 -9.90
N THR A 55 -9.48 4.90 -10.47
CA THR A 55 -9.81 3.54 -10.01
C THR A 55 -8.95 3.10 -8.82
N ALA A 56 -7.66 3.48 -8.80
CA ALA A 56 -6.81 3.33 -7.63
C ALA A 56 -7.33 4.16 -6.45
N GLU A 57 -7.67 5.44 -6.68
CA GLU A 57 -8.29 6.33 -5.67
C GLU A 57 -9.62 5.76 -5.15
N ALA A 58 -10.44 5.14 -6.00
CA ALA A 58 -11.67 4.48 -5.55
C ALA A 58 -11.39 3.26 -4.66
N LEU A 59 -10.36 2.46 -4.96
CA LEU A 59 -9.95 1.34 -4.11
C LEU A 59 -9.39 1.83 -2.78
N ILE A 60 -8.60 2.90 -2.79
CA ILE A 60 -8.06 3.57 -1.60
C ILE A 60 -9.19 4.17 -0.75
N ALA A 61 -10.19 4.80 -1.38
CA ALA A 61 -11.35 5.32 -0.64
C ALA A 61 -12.19 4.20 -0.01
N LEU A 62 -12.37 3.08 -0.72
CA LEU A 62 -13.09 1.91 -0.21
C LEU A 62 -12.32 1.17 0.87
N SER A 63 -11.00 1.27 0.88
CA SER A 63 -10.15 0.57 1.82
C SER A 63 -10.03 1.28 3.18
N HIS A 64 -10.46 2.54 3.27
CA HIS A 64 -10.65 3.28 4.52
C HIS A 64 -11.98 2.95 5.24
N ASP A 65 -12.82 2.08 4.67
CA ASP A 65 -14.08 1.63 5.29
C ASP A 65 -13.86 0.32 6.05
N ASP A 66 -13.75 0.40 7.37
CA ASP A 66 -13.49 -0.73 8.28
C ASP A 66 -14.50 -1.88 8.14
N GLU A 67 -15.77 -1.58 7.78
CA GLU A 67 -16.81 -2.60 7.63
C GLU A 67 -16.56 -3.48 6.41
N HIS A 68 -15.87 -2.94 5.40
CA HIS A 68 -15.70 -3.56 4.08
C HIS A 68 -14.25 -3.91 3.75
N PHE A 69 -13.28 -3.47 4.57
CA PHE A 69 -11.86 -3.71 4.35
C PHE A 69 -11.53 -5.20 4.23
N GLY A 70 -12.02 -6.04 5.16
CA GLY A 70 -11.75 -7.48 5.12
C GLY A 70 -12.27 -8.16 3.84
N ASP A 71 -13.43 -7.75 3.35
CA ASP A 71 -14.02 -8.27 2.10
C ASP A 71 -13.25 -7.81 0.86
N LEU A 72 -12.73 -6.58 0.88
CA LEU A 72 -11.86 -6.05 -0.16
C LEU A 72 -10.55 -6.85 -0.25
N VAL A 73 -9.87 -7.07 0.87
CA VAL A 73 -8.62 -7.85 0.93
C VAL A 73 -8.83 -9.27 0.43
N CYS A 74 -9.86 -9.97 0.92
CA CYS A 74 -10.19 -11.32 0.46
C CYS A 74 -10.43 -11.35 -1.05
N THR A 75 -11.15 -10.35 -1.58
CA THR A 75 -11.45 -10.28 -3.01
C THR A 75 -10.20 -9.99 -3.85
N MET A 76 -9.24 -9.22 -3.34
CA MET A 76 -7.96 -8.98 -4.01
C MET A 76 -7.13 -10.26 -4.10
N VAL A 77 -7.03 -11.01 -3.01
CA VAL A 77 -6.36 -12.32 -2.98
C VAL A 77 -6.99 -13.27 -3.99
N ASP A 78 -8.33 -13.32 -4.08
CA ASP A 78 -9.05 -14.17 -5.04
C ASP A 78 -8.88 -13.74 -6.51
N THR A 79 -8.58 -12.46 -6.76
CA THR A 79 -8.68 -11.85 -8.10
C THR A 79 -7.33 -11.67 -8.79
N LEU A 80 -6.27 -11.40 -8.01
CA LEU A 80 -4.95 -11.08 -8.55
C LEU A 80 -4.18 -12.36 -8.92
N PRO A 81 -3.41 -12.37 -10.03
CA PRO A 81 -2.52 -13.47 -10.37
C PRO A 81 -1.50 -13.76 -9.25
N HIS A 82 -1.41 -15.02 -8.81
CA HIS A 82 -0.48 -15.42 -7.75
C HIS A 82 0.98 -15.59 -8.20
N ASP A 83 1.20 -15.85 -9.50
CA ASP A 83 2.53 -16.12 -10.06
C ASP A 83 3.21 -14.86 -10.64
N ASP A 84 2.62 -13.67 -10.43
CA ASP A 84 3.14 -12.40 -10.94
C ASP A 84 3.63 -11.50 -9.78
N PRO A 85 4.96 -11.23 -9.66
CA PRO A 85 5.50 -10.33 -8.64
C PRO A 85 4.86 -8.94 -8.63
N LEU A 86 4.38 -8.49 -9.78
CA LEU A 86 3.77 -7.17 -9.94
C LEU A 86 2.34 -7.14 -9.34
N SER A 87 1.65 -8.28 -9.33
CA SER A 87 0.36 -8.45 -8.61
C SER A 87 0.55 -8.34 -7.11
N LEU A 88 1.65 -8.90 -6.59
CA LEU A 88 1.99 -8.81 -5.17
C LEU A 88 2.34 -7.37 -4.76
N ALA A 89 3.11 -6.66 -5.60
CA ALA A 89 3.43 -5.25 -5.38
C ALA A 89 2.17 -4.36 -5.38
N PHE A 90 1.25 -4.59 -6.33
CA PHE A 90 -0.04 -3.90 -6.39
C PHE A 90 -0.92 -4.21 -5.17
N PHE A 91 -0.95 -5.46 -4.73
CA PHE A 91 -1.70 -5.86 -3.53
C PHE A 91 -1.22 -5.12 -2.28
N PHE A 92 0.10 -5.12 -2.06
CA PHE A 92 0.69 -4.43 -0.91
C PHE A 92 0.45 -2.94 -0.95
N HIS A 93 0.50 -2.30 -2.12
CA HIS A 93 0.18 -0.89 -2.23
C HIS A 93 -1.22 -0.52 -1.78
N ILE A 94 -2.22 -1.27 -2.22
CA ILE A 94 -3.61 -0.95 -1.90
C ILE A 94 -3.85 -1.19 -0.41
N LEU A 95 -3.27 -2.24 0.17
CA LEU A 95 -3.28 -2.45 1.62
C LEU A 95 -2.60 -1.31 2.36
N ASP A 96 -1.43 -0.93 1.88
CA ASP A 96 -0.59 0.05 2.51
C ASP A 96 -1.18 1.47 2.38
N ALA A 97 -1.91 1.77 1.30
CA ALA A 97 -2.69 3.00 1.12
C ALA A 97 -4.05 2.97 1.85
N ALA A 98 -4.56 1.78 2.20
CA ALA A 98 -5.74 1.60 3.04
C ALA A 98 -5.45 1.83 4.52
N ILE A 99 -4.30 1.33 4.96
CA ILE A 99 -3.88 1.32 6.36
C ILE A 99 -3.00 2.54 6.64
N GLY A 100 -2.28 3.03 5.63
CA GLY A 100 -1.30 4.10 5.72
C GLY A 100 -1.87 5.45 5.34
N ARG A 101 -1.80 6.40 6.28
CA ARG A 101 -2.12 7.82 6.10
C ARG A 101 -1.07 8.56 5.24
N TRP A 102 -0.52 7.91 4.23
CA TRP A 102 0.57 8.42 3.40
C TRP A 102 0.25 8.23 1.92
N LYS A 103 0.93 9.00 1.06
CA LYS A 103 0.76 9.01 -0.40
C LYS A 103 2.06 8.56 -1.03
N ILE A 104 1.97 7.73 -2.06
CA ILE A 104 3.11 7.28 -2.87
C ILE A 104 3.04 7.90 -4.27
N SER A 105 4.19 8.28 -4.82
CA SER A 105 4.31 8.73 -6.22
C SER A 105 4.07 7.60 -7.21
N PRO A 106 3.61 7.88 -8.46
CA PRO A 106 3.35 6.84 -9.46
C PRO A 106 4.55 5.94 -9.82
N ASP A 107 5.77 6.43 -9.60
CA ASP A 107 7.03 5.69 -9.81
C ASP A 107 7.48 4.88 -8.59
N TRP A 108 6.76 4.97 -7.47
CA TRP A 108 7.01 4.23 -6.22
C TRP A 108 8.29 4.62 -5.48
N LEU A 109 8.87 5.77 -5.81
CA LEU A 109 10.15 6.22 -5.25
C LEU A 109 10.02 7.35 -4.23
N GLU A 110 8.85 7.97 -4.11
CA GLU A 110 8.55 9.00 -3.13
C GLU A 110 7.35 8.60 -2.27
N VAL A 111 7.50 8.76 -0.95
CA VAL A 111 6.41 8.65 0.01
C VAL A 111 6.27 9.96 0.78
N ARG A 112 5.02 10.40 0.96
CA ARG A 112 4.68 11.63 1.67
C ARG A 112 3.57 11.38 2.67
N ASN A 113 3.75 11.82 3.90
CA ASN A 113 2.71 11.84 4.93
C ASN A 113 2.19 13.27 5.10
N ASP A 114 0.92 13.49 4.78
CA ASP A 114 0.24 14.79 4.94
C ASP A 114 -0.50 14.91 6.28
N HIS A 115 -0.49 13.85 7.09
CA HIS A 115 -1.20 13.76 8.36
C HIS A 115 -0.26 14.00 9.55
N THR A 116 -0.87 14.23 10.72
CA THR A 116 -0.13 14.44 11.97
C THR A 116 0.33 13.16 12.65
N ALA A 117 -0.25 12.01 12.27
CA ALA A 117 0.09 10.71 12.83
C ALA A 117 1.44 10.21 12.26
N PHE A 118 2.18 9.46 13.06
CA PHE A 118 3.53 9.00 12.70
C PHE A 118 3.47 7.62 12.04
N SER A 119 2.99 7.58 10.80
CA SER A 119 2.82 6.34 10.05
C SER A 119 4.15 5.75 9.58
N THR A 120 4.26 4.42 9.65
CA THR A 120 5.41 3.65 9.15
C THR A 120 5.01 2.84 7.92
N ILE A 121 5.91 2.73 6.94
CA ILE A 121 5.77 1.94 5.72
C ILE A 121 7.01 1.04 5.56
N TRP A 122 6.83 -0.14 4.94
CA TRP A 122 7.93 -1.00 4.52
C TRP A 122 8.24 -0.91 3.02
N SER A 123 9.48 -1.22 2.68
CA SER A 123 9.83 -1.54 1.30
C SER A 123 9.13 -2.83 0.85
N ASN A 124 8.86 -2.94 -0.45
CA ASN A 124 8.39 -4.17 -1.09
C ASN A 124 9.49 -5.24 -1.27
N CYS A 125 10.73 -4.98 -0.86
CA CYS A 125 11.85 -5.88 -1.02
C CYS A 125 12.32 -6.44 0.35
N PRO A 126 11.81 -7.62 0.77
CA PRO A 126 12.29 -8.26 1.99
C PRO A 126 13.69 -8.84 1.79
N ILE A 127 14.52 -8.71 2.83
CA ILE A 127 15.91 -9.16 2.82
C ILE A 127 16.08 -10.32 3.79
N THR A 128 16.67 -11.43 3.33
CA THR A 128 16.86 -12.65 4.14
C THR A 128 18.31 -13.02 4.39
N LEU A 129 19.23 -12.66 3.48
CA LEU A 129 20.64 -13.08 3.55
C LEU A 129 21.54 -12.12 2.78
N GLY A 130 22.80 -11.96 3.22
CA GLY A 130 23.81 -11.13 2.57
C GLY A 130 24.03 -9.76 3.22
N THR A 131 24.70 -8.87 2.51
CA THR A 131 24.99 -7.49 2.94
C THR A 131 24.33 -6.52 1.97
N TRP A 132 23.61 -5.55 2.52
CA TRP A 132 22.71 -4.70 1.75
C TRP A 132 22.87 -3.24 2.13
N TYR A 133 22.47 -2.38 1.20
CA TYR A 133 22.53 -0.93 1.33
C TYR A 133 21.38 -0.30 0.55
N TYR A 134 20.81 0.77 1.10
CA TYR A 134 19.85 1.62 0.42
C TYR A 134 20.10 3.08 0.80
N GLU A 135 19.59 4.00 -0.01
CA GLU A 135 19.65 5.44 0.23
C GLU A 135 18.25 6.02 0.28
N VAL A 136 18.08 7.10 1.04
CA VAL A 136 16.83 7.86 1.12
C VAL A 136 17.17 9.33 0.95
N THR A 137 16.43 10.00 0.07
CA THR A 137 16.52 11.45 -0.10
C THR A 137 15.38 12.11 0.66
N LEU A 138 15.71 13.01 1.60
CA LEU A 138 14.70 13.78 2.33
C LEU A 138 14.27 14.99 1.49
N ILE A 139 13.00 15.02 1.10
CA ILE A 139 12.43 16.12 0.31
C ILE A 139 12.00 17.28 1.21
N THR A 140 11.54 16.99 2.43
CA THR A 140 11.07 17.99 3.40
C THR A 140 11.85 17.89 4.70
N SER A 141 11.79 18.94 5.53
CA SER A 141 12.44 18.99 6.84
C SER A 141 11.57 18.43 7.97
N GLY A 142 10.53 17.65 7.65
CA GLY A 142 9.68 17.01 8.66
C GLY A 142 10.46 16.02 9.53
N ILE A 143 9.90 15.68 10.70
CA ILE A 143 10.45 14.61 11.53
C ILE A 143 10.17 13.29 10.83
N MET A 144 11.22 12.51 10.58
CA MET A 144 11.16 11.20 9.91
C MET A 144 12.13 10.25 10.61
N GLN A 145 11.71 8.99 10.77
CA GLN A 145 12.56 7.89 11.21
C GLN A 145 12.71 6.91 10.05
N ILE A 146 13.96 6.52 9.76
CA ILE A 146 14.31 5.65 8.63
C ILE A 146 15.17 4.52 9.17
N GLY A 147 14.89 3.28 8.76
CA GLY A 147 15.70 2.18 9.24
C GLY A 147 15.27 0.81 8.75
N TRP A 148 15.49 -0.18 9.61
CA TRP A 148 15.29 -1.59 9.31
C TRP A 148 14.31 -2.20 10.30
N SER A 149 13.55 -3.17 9.84
CA SER A 149 12.55 -3.84 10.65
C SER A 149 12.40 -5.28 10.20
N ARG A 150 12.17 -6.20 11.15
CA ARG A 150 11.80 -7.57 10.85
C ARG A 150 10.30 -7.67 10.59
N LEU A 151 9.91 -8.33 9.51
CA LEU A 151 8.52 -8.67 9.26
C LEU A 151 8.14 -9.90 10.09
N THR A 152 7.45 -9.70 11.22
CA THR A 152 6.92 -10.74 12.10
C THR A 152 5.57 -10.30 12.65
N GLY A 153 4.67 -11.25 12.95
CA GLY A 153 3.32 -10.94 13.46
C GLY A 153 3.32 -10.19 14.80
N ASP A 154 4.40 -10.33 15.57
CA ASP A 154 4.58 -9.65 16.86
C ASP A 154 5.13 -8.22 16.71
N ASN A 155 5.46 -7.79 15.49
CA ASN A 155 5.99 -6.46 15.22
C ASN A 155 4.89 -5.57 14.66
N VAL A 156 4.28 -4.79 15.55
CA VAL A 156 3.15 -3.91 15.24
C VAL A 156 3.60 -2.46 15.34
N PHE A 157 3.25 -1.67 14.33
CA PHE A 157 3.42 -0.22 14.34
C PHE A 157 2.07 0.45 14.52
N GLU A 158 2.02 1.45 15.38
CA GLU A 158 0.78 2.13 15.77
C GLU A 158 0.93 3.63 15.54
N CYS A 159 0.45 4.09 14.38
CA CYS A 159 0.71 5.46 13.93
C CYS A 159 0.05 6.54 14.82
N ASP A 160 -1.11 6.24 15.40
CA ASP A 160 -1.84 7.16 16.29
C ASP A 160 -1.20 7.25 17.69
N GLU A 161 -0.52 6.18 18.13
CA GLU A 161 0.30 6.19 19.36
C GLU A 161 1.73 6.70 19.10
N GLY A 162 2.10 6.86 17.83
CA GLY A 162 3.44 7.29 17.42
C GLY A 162 4.49 6.19 17.49
N ILE A 163 4.07 4.92 17.53
CA ILE A 163 4.97 3.75 17.56
C ILE A 163 5.36 3.41 16.12
N GLY A 164 6.63 3.63 15.78
CA GLY A 164 7.17 3.39 14.44
C GLY A 164 8.46 2.58 14.40
N VAL A 165 9.20 2.72 13.30
CA VAL A 165 10.49 2.06 13.12
C VAL A 165 11.51 2.56 14.15
N GLY A 166 12.08 1.63 14.92
CA GLY A 166 13.01 1.91 16.01
C GLY A 166 12.37 1.88 17.41
N ASP A 167 11.04 1.86 17.50
CA ASP A 167 10.31 1.78 18.77
C ASP A 167 9.95 0.34 19.17
N THR A 168 10.15 -0.62 18.26
CA THR A 168 9.88 -2.04 18.52
C THR A 168 11.18 -2.82 18.70
N VAL A 169 11.13 -3.91 19.49
CA VAL A 169 12.28 -4.81 19.71
C VAL A 169 12.80 -5.50 18.43
N TYR A 170 12.02 -5.40 17.35
CA TYR A 170 12.31 -5.99 16.05
C TYR A 170 12.76 -4.96 15.01
N SER A 171 12.97 -3.71 15.41
CA SER A 171 13.32 -2.63 14.50
C SER A 171 14.43 -1.72 15.03
N LEU A 172 15.09 -1.05 14.10
CA LEU A 172 16.14 -0.06 14.34
C LEU A 172 15.80 1.15 13.47
N GLY A 173 15.67 2.32 14.07
CA GLY A 173 15.32 3.56 13.38
C GLY A 173 16.41 4.62 13.58
N TYR A 174 16.65 5.44 12.56
CA TYR A 174 17.46 6.64 12.67
C TYR A 174 16.60 7.87 12.44
N ASP A 175 16.64 8.80 13.39
CA ASP A 175 15.99 10.10 13.32
C ASP A 175 17.01 11.16 12.92
N GLY A 176 16.93 11.64 11.68
CA GLY A 176 17.83 12.67 11.16
C GLY A 176 17.64 14.05 11.78
N CYS A 177 16.44 14.35 12.31
CA CYS A 177 16.13 15.63 12.95
C CYS A 177 16.78 15.70 14.33
N ARG A 178 16.63 14.63 15.12
CA ARG A 178 17.20 14.51 16.47
C ARG A 178 18.66 14.03 16.48
N ARG A 179 19.13 13.46 15.36
CA ARG A 179 20.45 12.83 15.20
C ARG A 179 20.66 11.69 16.20
N LEU A 180 19.62 10.87 16.35
CA LEU A 180 19.59 9.74 17.28
C LEU A 180 19.22 8.46 16.54
N THR A 181 19.84 7.37 16.96
CA THR A 181 19.44 6.02 16.59
C THR A 181 18.56 5.46 17.71
N TRP A 182 17.42 4.92 17.34
CA TRP A 182 16.40 4.33 18.21
C TRP A 182 16.38 2.81 18.02
N ALA A 183 16.42 2.09 19.13
CA ALA A 183 16.20 0.65 19.23
C ALA A 183 15.68 0.36 20.64
N ALA A 184 14.61 -0.45 20.72
CA ALA A 184 14.00 -0.86 21.99
C ALA A 184 14.73 -2.03 22.66
#